data_AF-T1ACR3-F1
#
_entry.id   AF-T1ACR3-F1
#
_cell.length_a   1.000
_cell.length_b   1.000
_cell.length_c   1.000
_cell.angle_alpha   90.00
_cell.angle_beta   90.00
_cell.angle_gamma   90.00
#
_symmetry.space_group_name_H-M   'P 1'
#
loop_
_entity.id
_entity.type
_entity.pdbx_description
1 polymer ?
#
loop_
_entity_poly.entity_id
_entity_poly.type
_entity_poly.pdbx_seq_one_letter_code
_entity_poly.pdbx_strand_id
1 'polypeptide(L)'
;MFVKFLKAKILYDGKTIRKNCYVLFDEKITGIQETKPSEGDFLGEGIVTPAFIDSHSHIGMVRSGEPSSEDESNEQMENLFPLVRAVDSVYMDDRAFAESVENGILYSTVLPGSGNTIGGRASLIRNFHNNIKDAFFMDVGIKMALGYNPRSTTSWKGTRPTTRMGAAALLRQTFLSAQKTM
;
A
#
# COMPACT_ATOMS: atom_id res chain seq x y z
N MET A 1 0.89 -2.16 -34.10
CA MET A 1 0.87 -1.91 -32.64
C MET A 1 -0.58 -2.03 -32.21
N PHE A 2 -0.93 -3.01 -31.38
CA PHE A 2 -2.33 -3.25 -30.99
C PHE A 2 -2.74 -2.19 -29.97
N VAL A 3 -3.43 -1.14 -30.43
CA VAL A 3 -3.92 -0.07 -29.57
C VAL A 3 -5.24 -0.53 -28.96
N LYS A 4 -5.33 -0.56 -27.63
CA LYS A 4 -6.60 -0.75 -26.94
C LYS A 4 -7.24 0.61 -26.71
N PHE A 5 -8.56 0.66 -26.75
CA PHE A 5 -9.27 1.89 -26.41
C PHE A 5 -10.62 1.62 -25.77
N LEU A 6 -11.06 2.56 -24.95
CA LEU A 6 -12.40 2.57 -24.36
C LEU A 6 -13.04 3.93 -24.56
N LYS A 7 -14.37 3.99 -24.48
CA LYS A 7 -15.13 5.24 -24.51
C LYS A 7 -15.44 5.70 -23.09
N ALA A 8 -14.92 6.85 -22.72
CA ALA A 8 -15.27 7.53 -21.49
C ALA A 8 -16.47 8.45 -21.72
N LYS A 9 -17.64 8.08 -21.21
CA LYS A 9 -18.79 9.00 -21.10
C LYS A 9 -18.40 10.22 -20.28
N ILE A 10 -17.72 9.95 -19.16
CA ILE A 10 -17.06 10.93 -18.31
C ILE A 10 -15.68 10.37 -18.00
N LEU A 11 -14.64 11.19 -18.21
CA LEU A 11 -13.27 10.92 -17.79
C LEU A 11 -12.90 11.91 -16.70
N TYR A 12 -12.52 11.38 -15.53
CA TYR A 12 -11.80 12.12 -14.51
C TYR A 12 -10.30 11.85 -14.74
N ASP A 13 -9.53 12.85 -15.17
CA ASP A 13 -8.08 12.69 -15.41
C ASP A 13 -7.22 13.10 -14.20
N GLY A 14 -7.87 13.36 -13.07
CA GLY A 14 -7.25 13.84 -11.82
C GLY A 14 -7.05 15.36 -11.76
N LYS A 15 -7.29 16.09 -12.85
CA LYS A 15 -7.18 17.56 -12.89
C LYS A 15 -8.44 18.22 -13.46
N THR A 16 -9.03 17.59 -14.47
CA THR A 16 -10.17 18.08 -15.22
C THR A 16 -11.18 16.95 -15.45
N ILE A 17 -12.37 17.35 -15.91
CA ILE A 17 -13.42 16.43 -16.33
C ILE A 17 -13.62 16.58 -17.84
N ARG A 18 -13.51 15.48 -18.58
CA ARG A 18 -13.82 15.42 -20.01
C ARG A 18 -15.06 14.55 -20.23
N LYS A 19 -15.82 14.85 -21.27
CA LYS A 19 -17.04 14.10 -21.62
C LYS A 19 -16.93 13.57 -23.04
N ASN A 20 -17.48 12.37 -23.27
CA ASN A 20 -17.55 11.74 -24.59
C ASN A 20 -16.20 11.69 -25.33
N CYS A 21 -15.18 11.15 -24.67
CA CYS A 21 -13.85 10.98 -25.26
C CYS A 21 -13.44 9.50 -25.29
N TYR A 22 -12.41 9.19 -26.05
CA TYR A 22 -11.80 7.86 -26.15
C TYR A 22 -10.43 7.91 -25.49
N VAL A 23 -10.18 6.95 -24.60
CA VAL A 23 -8.88 6.77 -23.94
C VAL A 23 -8.16 5.63 -24.65
N LEU A 24 -7.00 5.93 -25.21
CA LEU A 24 -6.15 4.99 -25.94
C LEU A 24 -5.01 4.57 -25.03
N PHE A 25 -4.71 3.28 -25.00
CA PHE A 25 -3.66 2.75 -24.14
C PHE A 25 -3.10 1.42 -24.62
N ASP A 26 -1.90 1.12 -24.15
CA ASP A 26 -1.28 -0.20 -24.16
C ASP A 26 -1.00 -0.64 -22.71
N GLU A 27 0.25 -0.50 -22.24
CA GLU A 27 0.65 -0.53 -20.84
C GLU A 27 0.50 0.85 -20.18
N LYS A 28 0.46 1.92 -20.98
CA LYS A 28 0.29 3.30 -20.54
C LYS A 28 -0.78 3.98 -21.37
N ILE A 29 -1.31 5.09 -20.85
CA ILE A 29 -2.19 5.96 -21.62
C ILE A 29 -1.35 6.60 -22.73
N THR A 30 -1.71 6.34 -23.98
CA THR A 30 -1.01 6.86 -25.17
C THR A 30 -1.71 8.08 -25.76
N GLY A 31 -3.01 8.25 -25.50
CA GLY A 31 -3.75 9.42 -25.96
C GLY A 31 -5.18 9.50 -25.42
N ILE A 32 -5.74 10.70 -25.49
CA ILE A 32 -7.16 10.98 -25.23
C ILE A 32 -7.66 11.83 -26.40
N GLN A 33 -8.74 11.39 -27.06
CA GLN A 33 -9.28 12.06 -28.25
C GLN A 33 -10.81 12.04 -28.29
N GLU A 34 -11.43 12.94 -29.05
CA GLU A 34 -12.89 13.05 -29.16
C GLU A 34 -13.48 12.13 -30.23
N THR A 35 -12.69 11.80 -31.26
CA THR A 35 -13.12 10.95 -32.37
C THR A 35 -12.80 9.48 -32.08
N LYS A 36 -13.72 8.57 -32.45
CA LYS A 36 -13.50 7.13 -32.30
C LYS A 36 -12.27 6.70 -33.13
N PRO A 37 -11.30 5.96 -32.55
CA PRO A 37 -10.23 5.35 -33.33
C PRO A 37 -10.79 4.46 -34.45
N SER A 38 -10.17 4.51 -35.63
CA SER A 38 -10.54 3.68 -36.79
C SER A 38 -10.06 2.23 -36.64
N GLU A 39 -9.02 2.01 -35.83
CA GLU A 39 -8.39 0.71 -35.57
C GLU A 39 -8.13 0.53 -34.07
N GLY A 40 -8.01 -0.72 -33.64
CA GLY A 40 -7.73 -1.09 -32.25
C GLY A 40 -8.84 -1.89 -31.58
N ASP A 41 -8.53 -2.41 -30.39
CA ASP A 41 -9.46 -3.24 -29.61
C ASP A 41 -10.34 -2.35 -28.74
N PHE A 42 -11.65 -2.31 -29.06
CA PHE A 42 -12.62 -1.58 -28.26
C PHE A 42 -13.00 -2.40 -27.01
N LEU A 43 -12.62 -1.92 -25.83
CA LEU A 43 -12.84 -2.64 -24.57
C LEU A 43 -14.17 -2.30 -23.88
N GLY A 44 -14.88 -1.26 -24.34
CA GLY A 44 -16.19 -0.89 -23.82
C GLY A 44 -16.37 0.60 -23.55
N GLU A 45 -17.46 0.93 -22.86
CA GLU A 45 -17.89 2.29 -22.56
C GLU A 45 -18.25 2.44 -21.07
N GLY A 46 -17.83 3.53 -20.43
CA GLY A 46 -18.13 3.76 -19.02
C GLY A 46 -17.73 5.12 -18.48
N ILE A 47 -17.82 5.26 -17.16
CA ILE A 47 -17.18 6.34 -16.41
C ILE A 47 -15.76 5.87 -16.08
N VAL A 48 -14.78 6.72 -16.34
CA VAL A 48 -13.37 6.37 -16.24
C VAL A 48 -12.70 7.29 -15.24
N THR A 49 -12.02 6.69 -14.27
CA THR A 49 -11.24 7.39 -13.24
C THR A 49 -9.83 6.82 -13.22
N PRO A 50 -8.86 7.53 -12.63
CA PRO A 50 -7.64 6.89 -12.19
C PRO A 50 -8.01 5.86 -11.12
N ALA A 51 -7.15 4.85 -10.93
CA ALA A 51 -7.27 3.97 -9.79
C ALA A 51 -7.10 4.75 -8.49
N PHE A 52 -7.83 4.34 -7.46
CA PHE A 52 -7.56 4.78 -6.10
C PHE A 52 -6.26 4.14 -5.60
N ILE A 53 -5.56 4.88 -4.74
CA ILE A 53 -4.32 4.45 -4.08
C ILE A 53 -4.57 4.52 -2.59
N ASP A 54 -4.55 3.37 -1.92
CA ASP A 54 -4.58 3.30 -0.47
C ASP A 54 -3.17 3.58 0.07
N SER A 55 -2.96 4.76 0.63
CA SER A 55 -1.64 5.19 1.08
C SER A 55 -1.21 4.61 2.43
N HIS A 56 -2.09 3.89 3.13
CA HIS A 56 -1.78 3.28 4.42
C HIS A 56 -2.65 2.04 4.66
N SER A 57 -2.12 0.88 4.29
CA SER A 57 -2.88 -0.37 4.31
C SER A 57 -2.21 -1.46 5.13
N HIS A 58 -3.04 -2.37 5.65
CA HIS A 58 -2.60 -3.64 6.23
C HIS A 58 -3.15 -4.83 5.44
N ILE A 59 -3.66 -4.59 4.21
CA ILE A 59 -4.21 -5.62 3.33
C ILE A 59 -3.23 -6.78 3.11
N GLY A 60 -3.73 -8.01 3.19
CA GLY A 60 -2.92 -9.22 3.07
C GLY A 60 -2.04 -9.53 4.30
N MET A 61 -1.78 -8.58 5.20
CA MET A 61 -1.13 -8.85 6.50
C MET A 61 -2.16 -9.12 7.61
N VAL A 62 -3.32 -8.47 7.50
CA VAL A 62 -4.52 -8.71 8.32
C VAL A 62 -5.58 -9.31 7.41
N ARG A 63 -5.58 -10.64 7.31
CA ARG A 63 -6.35 -11.36 6.30
C ARG A 63 -7.86 -11.28 6.56
N SER A 64 -8.63 -11.05 5.51
CA SER A 64 -10.09 -10.86 5.63
C SER A 64 -10.79 -12.14 6.08
N GLY A 65 -11.36 -12.10 7.28
CA GLY A 65 -12.11 -13.23 7.87
C GLY A 65 -11.27 -14.20 8.69
N GLU A 66 -9.96 -13.98 8.81
CA GLU A 66 -9.08 -14.79 9.65
C GLU A 66 -9.05 -14.29 11.12
N PRO A 67 -8.70 -15.17 12.08
CA PRO A 67 -8.56 -14.78 13.48
C PRO A 67 -7.48 -13.72 13.69
N SER A 68 -7.71 -12.78 14.62
CA SER A 68 -6.73 -11.73 14.93
C SER A 68 -5.42 -12.26 15.54
N SER A 69 -5.38 -13.51 15.98
CA SER A 69 -4.15 -14.16 16.43
C SER A 69 -3.16 -14.48 15.30
N GLU A 70 -3.62 -14.47 14.05
CA GLU A 70 -2.82 -14.69 12.85
C GLU A 70 -2.40 -13.37 12.17
N ASP A 71 -2.69 -12.23 12.80
CA ASP A 71 -2.30 -10.90 12.31
C ASP A 71 -0.77 -10.75 12.32
N GLU A 72 -0.19 -10.53 11.13
CA GLU A 72 1.25 -10.30 10.94
C GLU A 72 1.61 -8.82 10.77
N SER A 73 0.68 -7.89 11.01
CA SER A 73 0.91 -6.45 10.88
C SER A 73 1.91 -5.89 11.89
N ASN A 74 2.11 -6.54 13.05
CA ASN A 74 3.06 -6.09 14.07
C ASN A 74 3.98 -7.22 14.54
N GLU A 75 5.28 -7.08 14.28
CA GLU A 75 6.29 -7.96 14.86
C GLU A 75 6.43 -7.69 16.38
N GLN A 76 6.35 -8.74 17.20
CA GLN A 76 6.21 -8.62 18.65
C GLN A 76 7.51 -8.85 19.43
N MET A 77 8.60 -9.24 18.75
CA MET A 77 9.86 -9.60 19.41
C MET A 77 10.65 -8.41 19.99
N GLU A 78 10.45 -7.20 19.46
CA GLU A 78 11.11 -5.93 19.83
C GLU A 78 10.23 -4.72 19.45
N ASN A 79 10.49 -3.57 20.07
CA ASN A 79 9.80 -2.30 19.79
C ASN A 79 10.42 -1.49 18.63
N LEU A 80 11.62 -1.86 18.19
CA LEU A 80 12.42 -1.14 17.21
C LEU A 80 12.90 -2.13 16.13
N PHE A 81 12.12 -2.27 15.05
CA PHE A 81 12.42 -3.14 13.91
C PHE A 81 12.63 -2.34 12.62
N PRO A 82 13.79 -1.72 12.40
CA PRO A 82 14.02 -0.96 11.16
C PRO A 82 14.21 -1.83 9.91
N LEU A 83 14.51 -3.12 10.07
CA LEU A 83 14.94 -4.01 8.97
C LEU A 83 13.85 -4.92 8.42
N VAL A 84 12.75 -5.14 9.16
CA VAL A 84 11.62 -5.94 8.66
C VAL A 84 10.90 -5.19 7.54
N ARG A 85 10.27 -5.91 6.63
CA ARG A 85 9.53 -5.33 5.50
C ARG A 85 8.10 -5.84 5.55
N ALA A 86 7.12 -4.93 5.46
CA ALA A 86 5.71 -5.31 5.47
C ALA A 86 5.36 -6.31 4.36
N VAL A 87 5.96 -6.14 3.18
CA VAL A 87 5.73 -7.00 2.01
C VAL A 87 6.08 -8.47 2.26
N ASP A 88 6.98 -8.76 3.19
CA ASP A 88 7.39 -10.14 3.51
C ASP A 88 6.32 -10.89 4.33
N SER A 89 5.30 -10.17 4.85
CA SER A 89 4.15 -10.70 5.58
C SER A 89 2.82 -10.53 4.82
N VAL A 90 2.86 -10.30 3.50
CA VAL A 90 1.65 -10.15 2.68
C VAL A 90 1.25 -11.49 2.07
N TYR A 91 0.03 -11.93 2.40
CA TYR A 91 -0.62 -13.08 1.82
C TYR A 91 -1.46 -12.67 0.61
N MET A 92 -0.93 -12.89 -0.61
CA MET A 92 -1.58 -12.50 -1.86
C MET A 92 -2.86 -13.30 -2.19
N ASP A 93 -3.17 -14.33 -1.40
CA ASP A 93 -4.40 -15.11 -1.53
C ASP A 93 -5.57 -14.55 -0.69
N ASP A 94 -5.35 -13.46 0.05
CA ASP A 94 -6.40 -12.76 0.81
C ASP A 94 -7.46 -12.21 -0.15
N ARG A 95 -8.73 -12.59 0.06
CA ARG A 95 -9.87 -12.13 -0.74
C ARG A 95 -10.01 -10.60 -0.77
N ALA A 96 -9.48 -9.90 0.23
CA ALA A 96 -9.49 -8.45 0.29
C ALA A 96 -8.84 -7.81 -0.95
N PHE A 97 -7.87 -8.48 -1.60
CA PHE A 97 -7.28 -7.98 -2.83
C PHE A 97 -8.26 -7.94 -3.99
N ALA A 98 -9.05 -9.00 -4.19
CA ALA A 98 -10.09 -9.03 -5.22
C ALA A 98 -11.16 -7.96 -4.94
N GLU A 99 -11.64 -7.86 -3.71
CA GLU A 99 -12.61 -6.86 -3.28
C GLU A 99 -12.08 -5.43 -3.47
N SER A 100 -10.80 -5.20 -3.16
CA SER A 100 -10.10 -3.92 -3.35
C SER A 100 -10.08 -3.51 -4.83
N VAL A 101 -9.73 -4.43 -5.73
CA VAL A 101 -9.68 -4.20 -7.17
C VAL A 101 -11.08 -3.94 -7.75
N GLU A 102 -12.09 -4.72 -7.33
CA GLU A 102 -13.49 -4.52 -7.73
C GLU A 102 -14.02 -3.14 -7.33
N ASN A 103 -13.52 -2.57 -6.24
CA ASN A 103 -13.84 -1.22 -5.77
C ASN A 103 -12.89 -0.13 -6.27
N GLY A 104 -12.02 -0.45 -7.24
CA GLY A 104 -11.16 0.53 -7.93
C GLY A 104 -9.89 0.92 -7.18
N ILE A 105 -9.54 0.24 -6.09
CA ILE A 105 -8.27 0.41 -5.36
C ILE A 105 -7.26 -0.58 -5.95
N LEU A 106 -6.37 -0.09 -6.81
CA LEU A 106 -5.42 -0.97 -7.52
C LEU A 106 -4.04 -1.00 -6.87
N TYR A 107 -3.74 -0.05 -6.00
CA TYR A 107 -2.44 0.09 -5.36
C TYR A 107 -2.61 0.36 -3.87
N SER A 108 -1.79 -0.30 -3.06
CA SER A 108 -1.75 -0.11 -1.62
C SER A 108 -0.32 0.06 -1.14
N THR A 109 -0.07 1.02 -0.27
CA THR A 109 1.14 1.04 0.55
C THR A 109 0.89 0.16 1.76
N VAL A 110 1.40 -1.07 1.72
CA VAL A 110 1.42 -1.96 2.88
C VAL A 110 2.54 -1.55 3.82
N LEU A 111 2.22 -1.45 5.10
CA LEU A 111 3.18 -1.07 6.12
C LEU A 111 2.85 -1.71 7.46
N PRO A 112 3.83 -1.84 8.36
CA PRO A 112 3.58 -2.38 9.68
C PRO A 112 2.53 -1.57 10.44
N GLY A 113 1.94 -2.18 11.47
CA GLY A 113 0.98 -1.56 12.38
C GLY A 113 1.62 -0.48 13.26
N SER A 114 1.02 -0.25 14.43
CA SER A 114 1.41 0.84 15.33
C SER A 114 1.80 0.36 16.73
N GLY A 115 1.97 -0.95 16.92
CA GLY A 115 2.38 -1.53 18.20
C GLY A 115 3.86 -1.33 18.54
N ASN A 116 4.66 -0.88 17.56
CA ASN A 116 6.09 -0.62 17.68
C ASN A 116 6.44 0.83 17.38
N THR A 117 7.46 1.37 18.03
CA THR A 117 7.96 2.74 17.79
C THR A 117 8.59 2.87 16.41
N ILE A 118 9.39 1.88 16.00
CA ILE A 118 9.81 1.68 14.60
C ILE A 118 9.29 0.31 14.17
N GLY A 119 8.33 0.30 13.25
CA GLY A 119 7.63 -0.91 12.82
C GLY A 119 8.29 -1.65 11.66
N GLY A 120 9.04 -0.95 10.80
CA GLY A 120 9.68 -1.54 9.62
C GLY A 120 9.39 -0.81 8.32
N ARG A 121 9.86 -1.38 7.21
CA ARG A 121 9.74 -0.81 5.87
C ARG A 121 8.32 -0.95 5.32
N ALA A 122 7.82 0.15 4.79
CA ALA A 122 6.59 0.22 4.01
C ALA A 122 6.88 -0.06 2.53
N SER A 123 5.98 -0.78 1.87
CA SER A 123 6.13 -1.16 0.46
C SER A 123 4.85 -0.83 -0.31
N LEU A 124 5.01 -0.22 -1.49
CA LEU A 124 3.93 -0.05 -2.44
C LEU A 124 3.74 -1.35 -3.22
N ILE A 125 2.51 -1.84 -3.28
CA ILE A 125 2.13 -3.05 -4.00
C ILE A 125 0.96 -2.78 -4.96
N ARG A 126 0.87 -3.65 -5.98
CA ARG A 126 -0.25 -3.75 -6.93
C ARG A 126 -1.20 -4.84 -6.46
N ASN A 127 -2.47 -4.50 -6.25
CA ASN A 127 -3.47 -5.40 -5.68
C ASN A 127 -4.00 -6.45 -6.67
N PHE A 128 -3.68 -6.31 -7.96
CA PHE A 128 -4.21 -7.12 -9.06
C PHE A 128 -3.28 -8.24 -9.53
N HIS A 129 -2.21 -8.53 -8.80
CA HIS A 129 -1.33 -9.67 -9.06
C HIS A 129 -1.57 -10.79 -8.04
N ASN A 130 -1.28 -12.04 -8.43
CA ASN A 130 -1.52 -13.22 -7.60
C ASN A 130 -0.29 -13.67 -6.78
N ASN A 131 0.84 -12.97 -6.91
CA ASN A 131 2.08 -13.30 -6.20
C ASN A 131 2.85 -12.03 -5.83
N ILE A 132 3.65 -12.14 -4.77
CA ILE A 132 4.31 -10.98 -4.18
C ILE A 132 5.40 -10.38 -5.09
N LYS A 133 6.05 -11.22 -5.91
CA LYS A 133 7.11 -10.81 -6.83
C LYS A 133 6.59 -9.82 -7.87
N ASP A 134 5.41 -10.07 -8.42
CA ASP A 134 4.78 -9.21 -9.44
C ASP A 134 3.99 -8.06 -8.78
N ALA A 135 3.41 -8.30 -7.61
CA ALA A 135 2.69 -7.29 -6.84
C ALA A 135 3.63 -6.18 -6.34
N PHE A 136 4.84 -6.53 -5.87
CA PHE A 136 5.79 -5.58 -5.34
C PHE A 136 6.17 -4.51 -6.37
N PHE A 137 6.07 -3.24 -5.98
CA PHE A 137 6.47 -2.11 -6.80
C PHE A 137 7.79 -1.52 -6.28
N MET A 138 7.81 -1.04 -5.04
CA MET A 138 8.99 -0.47 -4.39
C MET A 138 8.78 -0.32 -2.89
N ASP A 139 9.88 -0.16 -2.14
CA ASP A 139 9.81 0.34 -0.77
C ASP A 139 9.64 1.87 -0.76
N VAL A 140 8.79 2.39 0.12
CA VAL A 140 8.40 3.82 0.14
C VAL A 140 8.66 4.53 1.46
N GLY A 141 9.14 3.83 2.50
CA GLY A 141 9.52 4.47 3.75
C GLY A 141 9.67 3.51 4.94
N ILE A 142 9.78 4.08 6.14
CA ILE A 142 9.81 3.34 7.41
C ILE A 142 8.60 3.80 8.23
N LYS A 143 7.78 2.85 8.69
CA LYS A 143 6.68 3.12 9.62
C LYS A 143 7.22 3.38 11.01
N MET A 144 6.76 4.47 11.60
CA MET A 144 6.98 4.79 12.99
C MET A 144 5.65 5.10 13.68
N ALA A 145 5.57 4.81 14.98
CA ALA A 145 4.41 5.15 15.80
C ALA A 145 4.84 5.90 17.06
N LEU A 146 4.02 6.87 17.44
CA LEU A 146 4.10 7.60 18.70
C LEU A 146 2.72 7.53 19.39
N GLY A 147 2.62 8.06 20.61
CA GLY A 147 1.33 8.16 21.30
C GLY A 147 1.00 6.93 22.14
N TYR A 148 -0.22 6.42 22.04
CA TYR A 148 -0.73 5.35 22.92
C TYR A 148 -0.23 3.96 22.52
N ASN A 149 -0.43 3.58 21.25
CA ASN A 149 -0.25 2.21 20.77
C ASN A 149 1.13 1.59 21.06
N PRO A 150 2.27 2.23 20.75
CA PRO A 150 3.57 1.62 21.05
C PRO A 150 3.89 1.56 22.55
N ARG A 151 3.07 2.19 23.40
CA ARG A 151 3.20 2.13 24.86
C ARG A 151 2.23 1.19 25.54
N SER A 152 1.19 0.75 24.83
CA SER A 152 0.19 -0.19 25.36
C SER A 152 0.59 -1.64 25.14
N THR A 153 1.61 -1.93 24.34
CA THR A 153 2.06 -3.29 23.98
C THR A 153 2.99 -3.92 25.02
N THR A 154 2.79 -3.64 26.30
CA THR A 154 3.73 -4.03 27.39
C THR A 154 3.84 -5.54 27.62
N SER A 155 2.90 -6.34 27.12
CA SER A 155 2.95 -7.81 27.19
C SER A 155 3.81 -8.45 26.10
N TRP A 156 4.18 -7.70 25.06
CA TRP A 156 5.05 -8.17 23.99
C TRP A 156 6.52 -8.10 24.42
N LYS A 157 7.39 -8.85 23.73
CA LYS A 157 8.82 -8.93 24.06
C LYS A 157 9.57 -7.63 23.70
N GLY A 158 10.78 -7.49 24.26
CA GLY A 158 11.71 -6.41 23.96
C GLY A 158 11.58 -5.17 24.85
N THR A 159 12.38 -4.16 24.57
CA THR A 159 12.39 -2.91 25.37
C THR A 159 11.21 -2.01 24.99
N ARG A 160 10.16 -1.98 25.84
CA ARG A 160 8.90 -1.27 25.54
C ARG A 160 8.65 -0.07 26.45
N PRO A 161 8.44 1.13 25.90
CA PRO A 161 8.24 2.34 26.68
C PRO A 161 6.82 2.40 27.25
N THR A 162 6.65 2.67 28.53
CA THR A 162 5.30 2.88 29.12
C THR A 162 4.86 4.35 29.10
N THR A 163 5.74 5.28 28.75
CA THR A 163 5.47 6.74 28.74
C THR A 163 5.92 7.38 27.42
N ARG A 164 5.34 8.54 27.06
CA ARG A 164 5.73 9.27 25.83
C ARG A 164 7.19 9.70 25.85
N MET A 165 7.69 10.11 27.02
CA MET A 165 9.10 10.46 27.22
C MET A 165 10.02 9.25 27.04
N GLY A 166 9.61 8.06 27.51
CA GLY A 166 10.34 6.81 27.28
C GLY A 166 10.43 6.46 25.80
N ALA A 167 9.33 6.57 25.05
CA ALA A 167 9.32 6.31 23.60
C ALA A 167 10.25 7.27 22.84
N ALA A 168 10.20 8.57 23.17
CA ALA A 168 11.09 9.56 22.58
C ALA A 168 12.56 9.31 22.94
N ALA A 169 12.86 8.87 24.17
CA ALA A 169 14.22 8.55 24.60
C ALA A 169 14.78 7.34 23.83
N LEU A 170 14.01 6.25 23.71
CA LEU A 170 14.40 5.06 22.94
C LEU A 170 14.67 5.40 21.48
N LEU A 171 13.81 6.21 20.87
CA LEU A 171 13.98 6.63 19.48
C LEU A 171 15.27 7.45 19.29
N ARG A 172 15.52 8.45 20.15
CA ARG A 172 16.75 9.25 20.11
C ARG A 172 17.99 8.38 20.30
N GLN A 173 17.96 7.48 21.28
CA GLN A 173 19.06 6.55 21.54
C GLN A 173 19.35 5.68 20.32
N THR A 174 18.32 5.19 19.63
CA THR A 174 18.46 4.37 18.42
C THR A 174 19.19 5.14 17.31
N PHE A 175 18.76 6.36 17.01
CA PHE A 175 19.43 7.18 15.98
C PHE A 175 20.86 7.56 16.36
N LEU A 176 21.11 7.90 17.63
CA LEU A 176 22.47 8.20 18.11
C LEU A 176 23.40 6.98 18.01
N SER A 177 22.90 5.78 18.30
CA SER A 177 23.67 4.54 18.12
C SER A 177 23.97 4.28 16.64
N ALA A 178 22.98 4.45 15.76
CA ALA A 178 23.17 4.28 14.31
C ALA A 178 24.16 5.29 13.71
N GLN A 179 24.20 6.52 14.24
CA GLN A 179 25.16 7.53 13.80
C GLN A 179 26.61 7.16 14.14
N LYS A 180 26.85 6.49 15.28
CA LYS A 180 28.19 6.06 15.71
C LYS A 180 28.75 4.90 14.88
N THR A 181 27.89 4.16 14.19
CA THR A 181 28.29 3.04 13.33
C THR A 181 28.60 3.48 11.89
N MET A 182 28.40 4.75 11.56
CA MET A 182 28.82 5.39 10.30
C MET A 182 30.21 6.01 10.46
#